data_AF-A0A3D1F984-F1
#
_entry.id   AF-A0A3D1F984-F1
#
_cell.length_a   1.000
_cell.length_b   1.000
_cell.length_c   1.000
_cell.angle_alpha   90.00
_cell.angle_beta   90.00
_cell.angle_gamma   90.00
#
_symmetry.space_group_name_H-M   'P 1'
#
loop_
_entity.id
_entity.type
_entity.pdbx_description
1 polymer ?
#
loop_
_entity_poly.entity_id
_entity_poly.type
_entity_poly.pdbx_seq_one_letter_code
_entity_poly.pdbx_strand_id
1 'polypeptide(L)'
;IGSSTTPGRVWKGHHMPGHMGNIRVTVSGLKVIKVDSENNLLAVKGAVPGYSNNYVMIRKTTKQKRQVIKPIIAEQKAESLKKDAKKQAAAKK
;
A
#
# COMPACT_ATOMS: atom_id res chain seq x y z
N ILE A 1 -5.49 0.77 39.91
CA ILE A 1 -6.19 0.19 38.74
C ILE A 1 -7.56 -0.28 39.24
N GLY A 2 -8.62 0.51 39.01
CA GLY A 2 -9.95 0.31 39.58
C GLY A 2 -10.45 1.55 40.34
N SER A 3 -11.78 1.72 40.42
CA SER A 3 -12.43 2.78 41.22
C SER A 3 -12.88 2.21 42.57
N SER A 4 -12.88 3.05 43.62
CA SER A 4 -13.18 2.64 44.99
C SER A 4 -14.66 2.25 45.18
N THR A 5 -15.61 3.14 44.86
CA THR A 5 -17.02 2.96 45.28
C THR A 5 -17.89 2.16 44.31
N THR A 6 -17.74 2.36 43.00
CA THR A 6 -18.47 1.58 41.97
C THR A 6 -17.69 1.68 40.65
N PRO A 7 -17.37 0.61 39.92
CA PRO A 7 -17.70 -0.82 40.05
C PRO A 7 -16.76 -1.69 40.93
N GLY A 8 -15.84 -1.13 41.74
CA GLY A 8 -15.07 -1.89 42.74
C GLY A 8 -14.14 -2.98 42.19
N ARG A 9 -13.97 -3.07 40.87
CA ARG A 9 -13.13 -4.04 40.16
C ARG A 9 -12.50 -3.39 38.94
N VAL A 10 -11.48 -4.05 38.41
CA VAL A 10 -10.89 -3.68 37.12
C VAL A 10 -11.83 -4.09 35.98
N TRP A 11 -11.99 -3.21 34.99
CA TRP A 11 -12.75 -3.54 33.79
C TRP A 11 -12.01 -4.59 32.97
N LYS A 12 -12.75 -5.55 32.38
CA LYS A 12 -12.16 -6.55 31.49
C LYS A 12 -11.57 -5.82 30.26
N GLY A 13 -10.36 -6.20 29.86
CA GLY A 13 -9.65 -5.54 28.76
C GLY A 13 -8.89 -4.27 29.17
N HIS A 14 -8.79 -3.95 30.46
CA HIS A 14 -7.88 -2.90 30.91
C HIS A 14 -6.44 -3.27 30.56
N HIS A 15 -5.72 -2.35 29.92
CA HIS A 15 -4.35 -2.59 29.48
C HIS A 15 -3.42 -2.78 30.68
N MET A 16 -2.88 -3.98 30.80
CA MET A 16 -1.88 -4.39 31.78
C MET A 16 -0.67 -4.98 31.03
N PRO A 17 0.52 -5.05 31.64
CA PRO A 17 1.67 -5.69 31.03
C PRO A 17 1.38 -7.15 30.67
N GLY A 18 1.97 -7.63 29.57
CA GLY A 18 1.77 -8.97 29.06
C GLY A 18 2.70 -9.26 27.88
N HIS A 19 2.51 -10.43 27.26
CA HIS A 19 3.30 -10.84 26.10
C HIS A 19 3.01 -9.95 24.89
N MET A 20 4.05 -9.35 24.31
CA MET A 20 3.97 -8.53 23.10
C MET A 20 4.52 -9.31 21.89
N GLY A 21 3.83 -9.20 20.75
CA GLY A 21 4.27 -9.82 19.50
C GLY A 21 3.85 -11.29 19.36
N ASN A 22 4.49 -12.00 18.43
CA ASN A 22 4.07 -13.34 17.97
C ASN A 22 2.60 -13.43 17.54
N ILE A 23 2.08 -12.33 16.97
CA ILE A 23 0.70 -12.23 16.50
C ILE A 23 0.72 -12.01 14.99
N ARG A 24 -0.24 -12.61 14.28
CA ARG A 24 -0.42 -12.40 12.85
C ARG A 24 -0.97 -10.99 12.60
N VAL A 25 -0.14 -10.12 12.01
CA VAL A 25 -0.52 -8.75 11.63
C VAL A 25 -0.61 -8.64 10.12
N THR A 26 -1.56 -7.84 9.62
CA THR A 26 -1.73 -7.57 8.18
C THR A 26 -1.66 -6.08 7.91
N VAL A 27 -0.76 -5.67 7.01
CA VAL A 27 -0.67 -4.29 6.53
C VAL A 27 -1.40 -4.19 5.18
N SER A 28 -2.53 -3.48 5.16
CA SER A 28 -3.36 -3.31 3.96
C SER A 28 -3.01 -2.04 3.19
N GLY A 29 -3.10 -2.06 1.86
CA GLY A 29 -3.00 -0.85 1.02
C GLY A 29 -1.60 -0.50 0.53
N LEU A 30 -0.65 -1.43 0.66
CA LEU A 30 0.69 -1.32 0.09
C LEU A 30 0.63 -1.31 -1.44
N LYS A 31 1.50 -0.53 -2.09
CA LYS A 31 1.58 -0.43 -3.55
C LYS A 31 2.71 -1.33 -4.06
N VAL A 32 2.42 -2.15 -5.07
CA VAL A 32 3.45 -2.90 -5.80
C VAL A 32 4.09 -1.94 -6.81
N ILE A 33 5.41 -1.78 -6.74
CA ILE A 33 6.16 -0.87 -7.62
C ILE A 33 6.61 -1.59 -8.88
N LYS A 34 7.18 -2.79 -8.70
CA LYS A 34 7.78 -3.57 -9.78
C LYS A 34 7.52 -5.06 -9.52
N VAL A 35 7.31 -5.79 -10.61
CA VAL A 35 7.24 -7.24 -10.63
C VAL A 35 8.29 -7.70 -11.63
N ASP A 36 9.32 -8.38 -11.13
CA ASP A 36 10.39 -8.94 -11.95
C ASP A 36 10.15 -10.44 -12.08
N SER A 37 9.56 -10.87 -13.20
CA SER A 37 9.21 -12.27 -13.44
C SER A 37 10.42 -13.18 -13.61
N GLU A 38 11.54 -12.66 -14.09
CA GLU A 38 12.77 -13.47 -14.31
C GLU A 38 13.37 -13.95 -12.99
N ASN A 39 13.39 -13.08 -11.98
CA ASN A 39 13.94 -13.39 -10.65
C ASN A 39 12.85 -13.76 -9.63
N ASN A 40 11.58 -13.81 -10.05
CA ASN A 40 10.42 -13.99 -9.18
C ASN A 40 10.37 -13.02 -7.98
N LEU A 41 10.80 -11.78 -8.20
CA LEU A 41 10.85 -10.75 -7.16
C LEU A 41 9.67 -9.79 -7.28
N LEU A 42 9.10 -9.44 -6.12
CA LEU A 42 8.00 -8.48 -6.01
C LEU A 42 8.41 -7.33 -5.10
N ALA A 43 8.57 -6.14 -5.69
CA ALA A 43 8.96 -4.94 -4.96
C ALA A 43 7.73 -4.21 -4.41
N VAL A 44 7.62 -4.13 -3.09
CA VAL A 44 6.51 -3.47 -2.38
C VAL A 44 6.96 -2.14 -1.81
N LYS A 45 6.15 -1.09 -1.98
CA LYS A 45 6.34 0.20 -1.30
C LYS A 45 5.84 0.10 0.14
N GLY A 46 6.76 0.06 1.11
CA GLY A 46 6.47 0.15 2.54
C GLY A 46 7.10 -0.97 3.35
N ALA A 47 6.65 -1.11 4.61
CA ALA A 47 7.14 -2.13 5.53
C ALA A 47 6.28 -3.40 5.48
N VAL A 48 6.94 -4.55 5.54
CA VAL A 48 6.32 -5.87 5.67
C VAL A 48 6.47 -6.33 7.13
N PRO A 49 5.42 -6.86 7.77
CA PRO A 49 5.51 -7.32 9.15
C PRO A 49 6.40 -8.56 9.27
N GLY A 50 7.28 -8.57 10.27
CA GLY A 50 8.17 -9.68 10.58
C GLY A 50 9.64 -9.40 10.24
N TYR A 51 10.45 -10.45 10.37
CA TYR A 51 11.87 -10.43 10.05
C TYR A 51 12.10 -10.80 8.57
N SER A 52 13.32 -10.60 8.07
CA SER A 52 13.72 -10.98 6.72
C SER A 52 13.61 -12.48 6.49
N ASN A 53 13.13 -12.92 5.32
CA ASN A 53 12.88 -14.33 4.97
C ASN A 53 11.75 -15.02 5.75
N ASN A 54 10.90 -14.26 6.46
CA ASN A 54 9.66 -14.82 7.00
C ASN A 54 8.65 -15.12 5.88
N TYR A 55 7.77 -16.10 6.11
CA TYR A 55 6.67 -16.40 5.22
C TYR A 55 5.59 -15.31 5.29
N VAL A 56 5.16 -14.82 4.12
CA VAL A 56 4.16 -13.76 4.01
C VAL A 56 3.05 -14.19 3.06
N MET A 57 1.81 -13.94 3.45
CA MET A 57 0.64 -14.15 2.59
C MET A 57 0.25 -12.85 1.90
N ILE A 58 0.42 -12.79 0.58
CA ILE A 58 0.01 -11.64 -0.24
C ILE A 58 -1.42 -11.89 -0.75
N ARG A 59 -2.31 -10.93 -0.52
CA ARG A 59 -3.70 -10.97 -1.00
C ARG A 59 -4.06 -9.63 -1.64
N LYS A 60 -4.97 -9.67 -2.62
CA LYS A 60 -5.55 -8.44 -3.17
C LYS A 60 -6.27 -7.68 -2.06
N THR A 61 -6.06 -6.37 -1.99
CA THR A 61 -6.70 -5.55 -0.95
C THR A 61 -8.18 -5.36 -1.23
N THR A 62 -9.02 -5.54 -0.22
CA THR A 62 -10.46 -5.24 -0.29
C THR A 62 -10.73 -3.73 -0.17
N LYS A 63 -9.78 -2.96 0.39
CA LYS A 63 -9.92 -1.52 0.57
C LYS A 63 -9.73 -0.82 -0.78
N GLN A 64 -10.81 -0.24 -1.30
CA GLN A 64 -10.79 0.51 -2.55
C GLN A 64 -9.96 1.79 -2.35
N LYS A 65 -8.82 1.91 -3.04
CA LYS A 65 -8.17 3.22 -3.19
C LYS A 65 -9.00 4.03 -4.17
N ARG A 66 -9.59 5.13 -3.70
CA ARG A 66 -10.17 6.17 -4.53
C ARG A 66 -9.11 6.59 -5.56
N GLN A 67 -9.36 6.29 -6.83
CA GLN A 67 -8.36 6.45 -7.90
C GLN A 67 -8.16 7.93 -8.23
N VAL A 68 -7.33 8.64 -7.46
CA VAL A 68 -6.94 10.03 -7.75
C VAL A 68 -5.95 10.09 -8.93
N ILE A 69 -5.48 8.94 -9.44
CA ILE A 69 -4.46 8.84 -10.50
C ILE A 69 -5.08 8.80 -11.91
N LYS A 70 -6.41 8.64 -12.03
CA LYS A 70 -7.10 8.65 -13.33
C LYS A 70 -7.20 9.99 -14.09
N PRO A 71 -7.06 11.21 -13.50
CA PRO A 71 -7.17 12.44 -14.29
C PRO A 71 -5.87 12.85 -15.00
N ILE A 72 -4.68 12.52 -14.48
CA ILE A 72 -3.42 13.13 -14.98
C ILE A 72 -2.90 12.44 -16.27
N ILE A 73 -3.10 11.13 -16.43
CA ILE A 73 -2.55 10.38 -17.57
C ILE A 73 -3.36 10.61 -18.86
N ALA A 74 -4.62 11.06 -18.75
CA ALA A 74 -5.45 11.43 -19.90
C ALA A 74 -5.00 12.73 -20.56
N GLU A 75 -4.46 13.68 -19.78
CA GLU A 75 -3.98 14.97 -20.28
C GLU A 75 -2.58 14.87 -20.91
N GLN A 76 -1.67 14.09 -20.30
CA GLN A 76 -0.29 13.98 -20.79
C GLN A 76 -0.14 13.17 -22.10
N LYS A 77 -1.10 12.28 -22.41
CA LYS A 77 -1.13 11.55 -23.68
C LYS A 77 -1.75 12.37 -24.83
N ALA A 78 -2.55 13.40 -24.51
CA ALA A 78 -3.14 14.31 -25.50
C ALA A 78 -2.14 15.39 -25.98
N GLU A 79 -1.13 15.70 -25.17
CA GLU A 79 -0.15 16.74 -25.47
C GLU A 79 1.04 16.23 -26.33
N SER A 80 1.42 14.95 -26.21
CA SER A 80 2.49 14.35 -27.02
C SER A 80 2.10 14.16 -28.50
N LEU A 81 0.85 13.78 -28.78
CA LEU A 81 0.33 13.61 -30.15
C LEU A 81 0.32 14.91 -30.97
N LYS A 82 0.31 16.10 -30.32
CA LYS A 82 0.38 17.40 -31.02
C LYS A 82 1.81 17.84 -31.36
N LYS A 83 2.84 17.28 -30.69
CA LYS A 83 4.26 17.60 -30.97
C LYS A 83 4.81 16.77 -32.12
N ASP A 84 4.37 15.52 -32.25
CA ASP A 84 4.85 14.61 -33.29
C ASP A 84 4.28 14.94 -34.69
N ALA A 85 3.05 15.45 -34.76
CA ALA A 85 2.45 15.90 -36.03
C ALA A 85 3.15 17.16 -36.60
N LYS A 86 3.67 18.06 -35.76
CA LYS A 86 4.34 19.29 -36.21
C LYS A 86 5.78 19.04 -36.70
N LYS A 87 6.41 17.94 -36.26
CA LYS A 87 7.76 17.54 -36.71
C LYS A 87 7.75 16.80 -38.05
N GLN A 88 6.67 16.08 -38.36
CA GLN A 88 6.53 15.33 -39.62
C GLN A 88 6.09 16.20 -40.83
N ALA A 89 5.42 17.34 -40.59
CA ALA A 89 5.03 18.27 -41.65
C ALA A 89 6.19 19.15 -42.17
N ALA A 90 7.31 19.25 -41.46
CA ALA A 90 8.47 20.08 -41.83
C ALA A 90 9.53 19.33 -42.67
N ALA A 91 9.41 18.01 -42.86
CA ALA A 91 10.41 17.18 -43.54
C ALA A 91 9.98 16.71 -44.95
N LYS A 92 8.92 17.30 -45.52
CA LYS A 92 8.36 16.88 -46.83
C LYS A 92 8.14 18.05 -47.81
N LYS A 93 8.96 19.09 -47.72
CA LYS A 93 9.06 20.14 -48.74
C LYS A 93 10.50 20.28 -49.19
#